data_AF-A0A925YU28-F1
#
_entry.id   AF-A0A925YU28-F1
#
_cell.length_a   1.000
_cell.length_b   1.000
_cell.length_c   1.000
_cell.angle_alpha   90.00
_cell.angle_beta   90.00
_cell.angle_gamma   90.00
#
_symmetry.space_group_name_H-M   'P 1'
#
loop_
_entity.id
_entity.type
_entity.pdbx_description
1 polymer ?
#
loop_
_entity_poly.entity_id
_entity_poly.type
_entity_poly.pdbx_seq_one_letter_code
_entity_poly.pdbx_strand_id
1 'polypeptide(L)'
;MNRVHIKTYGCQMNERDSEAVAAMLRARGYRIVGSEDECDVMLLNTCSVREAAEQKAIGKAANITHRKKKNPDFVLGILGCMAQNRGAALLDQLPDVDLIVGTQKFHQVPDYLDNLRAARDAGVPIAETIVDIAEEAGSQNTI
;
A
#
# COMPACT_ATOMS: atom_id res chain seq x y z
N MET A 1 6.60 12.03 -7.90
CA MET A 1 5.97 10.76 -7.46
C MET A 1 4.46 10.89 -7.58
N ASN A 2 3.86 10.35 -8.64
CA ASN A 2 2.39 10.32 -8.78
C ASN A 2 1.85 9.09 -9.52
N ARG A 3 2.73 8.21 -10.03
CA ARG A 3 2.33 6.98 -10.73
C ARG A 3 2.17 5.85 -9.72
N VAL A 4 0.97 5.31 -9.60
CA VAL A 4 0.64 4.24 -8.64
C VAL A 4 0.26 2.97 -9.39
N HIS A 5 0.86 1.84 -9.02
CA HIS A 5 0.40 0.52 -9.43
C HIS A 5 -0.18 -0.21 -8.22
N ILE A 6 -1.40 -0.75 -8.37
CA ILE A 6 -2.03 -1.58 -7.36
C ILE A 6 -2.03 -3.02 -7.85
N LYS A 7 -1.37 -3.91 -7.10
CA LYS A 7 -1.35 -5.34 -7.38
C LYS A 7 -2.22 -6.06 -6.38
N THR A 8 -3.31 -6.65 -6.88
CA THR A 8 -4.24 -7.43 -6.06
C THR A 8 -3.81 -8.90 -5.98
N TYR A 9 -3.84 -9.47 -4.77
CA TYR A 9 -3.70 -10.90 -4.50
C TYR A 9 -4.85 -11.36 -3.59
N GLY A 10 -5.87 -12.04 -4.12
CA GLY A 10 -6.94 -12.47 -3.24
C GLY A 10 -8.23 -12.89 -3.95
N CYS A 11 -9.34 -12.31 -3.48
CA CYS A 11 -10.68 -12.57 -3.97
C CYS A 11 -11.28 -11.33 -4.66
N GLN A 12 -12.53 -11.46 -5.10
CA GLN A 12 -13.28 -10.36 -5.74
C GLN A 12 -13.45 -9.14 -4.84
N MET A 13 -13.47 -9.33 -3.51
CA MET A 13 -13.52 -8.22 -2.56
C MET A 13 -12.23 -7.38 -2.63
N ASN A 14 -11.06 -8.02 -2.69
CA ASN A 14 -9.81 -7.27 -2.85
C ASN A 14 -9.74 -6.53 -4.20
N GLU A 15 -10.32 -7.07 -5.28
CA GLU A 15 -10.37 -6.34 -6.56
C GLU A 15 -11.24 -5.09 -6.45
N ARG A 16 -12.43 -5.21 -5.83
CA ARG A 16 -13.28 -4.06 -5.52
C ARG A 16 -12.57 -3.03 -4.64
N ASP A 17 -11.88 -3.48 -3.60
CA ASP A 17 -11.14 -2.61 -2.69
C ASP A 17 -10.02 -1.86 -3.43
N SER A 18 -9.29 -2.56 -4.31
CA SER A 18 -8.26 -1.97 -5.18
C SER A 18 -8.86 -0.92 -6.13
N GLU A 19 -10.02 -1.19 -6.73
CA GLU A 19 -10.73 -0.23 -7.59
C GLU A 19 -11.16 1.03 -6.82
N ALA A 20 -11.65 0.86 -5.59
CA ALA A 20 -12.05 1.99 -4.76
C ALA A 20 -10.86 2.85 -4.33
N VAL A 21 -9.76 2.23 -3.86
CA VAL A 21 -8.51 2.93 -3.58
C VAL A 21 -7.99 3.65 -4.82
N ALA A 22 -8.04 3.00 -5.99
CA ALA A 22 -7.65 3.61 -7.26
C ALA A 22 -8.53 4.83 -7.60
N ALA A 23 -9.84 4.78 -7.34
CA ALA A 23 -10.74 5.91 -7.57
C ALA A 23 -10.41 7.11 -6.67
N MET A 24 -10.18 6.88 -5.38
CA MET A 24 -9.78 7.93 -4.42
C MET A 24 -8.44 8.56 -4.79
N LEU A 25 -7.46 7.74 -5.18
CA LEU A 25 -6.16 8.20 -5.65
C LEU A 25 -6.27 9.04 -6.93
N ARG A 26 -7.11 8.65 -7.89
CA ARG A 26 -7.39 9.45 -9.09
C ARG A 26 -8.01 10.79 -8.75
N ALA A 27 -8.99 10.81 -7.83
CA ALA A 27 -9.62 12.05 -7.36
C ALA A 27 -8.60 12.99 -6.70
N ARG A 28 -7.56 12.44 -6.09
CA ARG A 28 -6.42 13.17 -5.49
C ARG A 28 -5.33 13.58 -6.50
N GLY A 29 -5.46 13.19 -7.77
CA GLY A 29 -4.52 13.55 -8.84
C GLY A 29 -3.38 12.55 -9.08
N TYR A 30 -3.42 11.37 -8.46
CA TYR A 30 -2.50 10.28 -8.79
C TYR A 30 -2.90 9.62 -10.13
N ARG A 31 -1.89 9.13 -10.85
CA ARG A 31 -2.07 8.37 -12.09
C ARG A 31 -1.93 6.88 -11.80
N ILE A 32 -3.00 6.13 -11.99
CA ILE A 32 -2.94 4.66 -11.92
C ILE A 32 -2.29 4.13 -13.20
N VAL A 33 -1.21 3.35 -13.05
CA VAL A 33 -0.46 2.76 -14.16
C VAL A 33 -0.62 1.24 -14.19
N GLY A 34 -0.64 0.65 -15.39
CA GLY A 34 -0.83 -0.79 -15.58
C GLY A 34 0.44 -1.62 -15.37
N SER A 35 1.61 -1.00 -15.39
CA SER A 35 2.90 -1.67 -15.23
C SER A 35 3.55 -1.31 -13.90
N GLU A 36 4.12 -2.33 -13.25
CA GLU A 36 4.96 -2.15 -12.07
C GLU A 36 6.23 -1.37 -12.37
N ASP A 37 6.81 -1.51 -13.57
CA ASP A 37 8.08 -0.85 -13.93
C ASP A 37 7.95 0.67 -13.97
N GLU A 38 6.77 1.17 -14.32
CA GLU A 38 6.50 2.59 -14.50
C GLU A 38 6.02 3.29 -13.22
N CYS A 39 5.73 2.55 -12.14
CA CYS A 39 5.18 3.17 -10.93
C CYS A 39 6.26 3.78 -10.04
N ASP A 40 5.89 4.88 -9.37
CA ASP A 40 6.66 5.46 -8.27
C ASP A 40 6.17 4.89 -6.91
N VAL A 41 4.92 4.41 -6.89
CA VAL A 41 4.27 3.80 -5.73
C VAL A 41 3.70 2.44 -6.12
N MET A 42 4.07 1.40 -5.37
CA MET A 42 3.49 0.07 -5.46
C MET A 42 2.64 -0.22 -4.23
N LEU A 43 1.37 -0.58 -4.45
CA LEU A 43 0.45 -1.00 -3.40
C LEU A 43 0.07 -2.46 -3.62
N LEU A 44 0.35 -3.33 -2.65
CA LEU A 44 -0.03 -4.73 -2.69
C LEU A 44 -1.28 -4.94 -1.83
N ASN A 45 -2.44 -5.10 -2.46
CA ASN A 45 -3.68 -5.39 -1.75
C ASN A 45 -3.88 -6.90 -1.66
N THR A 46 -3.93 -7.45 -0.44
CA THR A 46 -3.91 -8.90 -0.27
C THR A 46 -4.87 -9.44 0.80
N CYS A 47 -5.37 -10.64 0.52
CA CYS A 47 -6.30 -11.38 1.38
C CYS A 47 -5.56 -12.17 2.46
N SER A 48 -6.17 -12.35 3.63
CA SER A 48 -5.62 -13.16 4.71
C SER A 48 -6.20 -14.57 4.81
N VAL A 49 -7.26 -14.88 4.07
CA VAL A 49 -7.93 -16.19 4.12
C VAL A 49 -7.27 -17.24 3.20
N ARG A 50 -6.34 -16.81 2.35
CA ARG A 50 -5.63 -17.67 1.39
C ARG A 50 -4.13 -17.50 1.57
N GLU A 51 -3.48 -18.49 2.17
CA GLU A 51 -2.03 -18.49 2.42
C GLU A 51 -1.21 -18.21 1.15
N ALA A 52 -1.60 -18.78 0.01
CA ALA A 52 -0.93 -18.55 -1.27
C ALA A 52 -1.00 -17.08 -1.74
N ALA A 53 -2.01 -16.32 -1.32
CA ALA A 53 -2.10 -14.89 -1.62
C ALA A 53 -1.12 -14.09 -0.75
N GLU A 54 -1.05 -14.39 0.55
CA GLU A 54 -0.08 -13.77 1.47
C GLU A 54 1.36 -14.05 1.02
N GLN A 55 1.70 -15.31 0.73
CA GLN A 55 3.05 -15.68 0.29
C GLN A 55 3.45 -14.96 -1.01
N LYS A 56 2.52 -14.82 -1.97
CA LYS A 56 2.77 -14.06 -3.20
C LYS A 56 3.00 -12.58 -2.92
N ALA A 57 2.19 -11.98 -2.06
CA ALA A 57 2.35 -10.57 -1.69
C ALA A 57 3.69 -10.32 -0.98
N ILE A 58 4.05 -11.16 0.00
CA ILE A 58 5.32 -11.08 0.73
C ILE A 58 6.50 -11.28 -0.23
N GLY A 59 6.47 -12.31 -1.06
CA GLY A 59 7.53 -12.57 -2.04
C GLY A 59 7.70 -11.42 -3.04
N LYS A 60 6.58 -10.81 -3.47
CA LYS A 60 6.60 -9.64 -4.36
C LYS A 60 7.18 -8.41 -3.67
N ALA A 61 6.76 -8.12 -2.44
CA ALA A 61 7.31 -7.03 -1.63
C ALA A 61 8.83 -7.20 -1.46
N ALA A 62 9.28 -8.39 -1.03
CA ALA A 62 10.68 -8.71 -0.84
C ALA A 62 11.52 -8.60 -2.12
N ASN A 63 10.96 -8.93 -3.29
CA ASN A 63 11.65 -8.73 -4.56
C ASN A 63 11.79 -7.24 -4.92
N ILE A 64 10.76 -6.45 -4.62
CA ILE A 64 10.69 -5.02 -4.94
C ILE A 64 11.57 -4.17 -4.01
N THR A 65 11.88 -4.61 -2.79
CA THR A 65 12.78 -3.85 -1.89
C THR A 65 14.15 -3.55 -2.52
N HIS A 66 14.65 -4.41 -3.42
CA HIS A 66 15.88 -4.11 -4.17
C HIS A 66 15.75 -2.85 -5.05
N ARG A 67 14.55 -2.54 -5.55
CA ARG A 67 14.26 -1.30 -6.28
C ARG A 67 14.44 -0.07 -5.38
N LYS A 68 14.06 -0.14 -4.11
CA LYS A 68 14.25 0.97 -3.15
C LYS A 68 15.72 1.33 -2.96
N LYS A 69 16.64 0.35 -3.05
CA LYS A 69 18.09 0.62 -3.00
C LYS A 69 18.58 1.48 -4.17
N LYS A 70 17.94 1.36 -5.34
CA LYS A 70 18.28 2.14 -6.55
C LYS A 70 17.46 3.42 -6.67
N ASN A 71 16.25 3.42 -6.14
CA ASN A 71 15.33 4.54 -6.13
C ASN A 71 14.77 4.71 -4.71
N PRO A 72 15.45 5.49 -3.85
CA PRO A 72 14.96 5.80 -2.50
C PRO A 72 13.59 6.47 -2.48
N ASP A 73 13.19 7.09 -3.61
CA ASP A 73 11.90 7.73 -3.81
C ASP A 73 10.80 6.75 -4.27
N PHE A 74 11.06 5.45 -4.25
CA PHE A 74 10.01 4.46 -4.48
C PHE A 74 9.23 4.19 -3.19
N VAL A 75 7.89 4.15 -3.26
CA VAL A 75 7.03 3.77 -2.13
C VAL A 75 6.51 2.36 -2.31
N LEU A 76 6.59 1.55 -1.25
CA LEU A 76 5.98 0.22 -1.17
C LEU A 76 4.97 0.19 -0.03
N GLY A 77 3.72 -0.14 -0.35
CA GLY A 77 2.63 -0.31 0.62
C GLY A 77 1.96 -1.67 0.54
N ILE A 78 1.43 -2.13 1.68
CA ILE A 78 0.62 -3.34 1.81
C ILE A 78 -0.74 -2.96 2.36
N LEU A 79 -1.80 -3.42 1.68
CA LEU A 79 -3.18 -3.12 1.99
C LEU A 79 -3.98 -4.41 2.24
N GLY A 80 -5.13 -4.26 2.88
CA GLY A 80 -6.20 -5.28 2.89
C GLY A 80 -6.16 -6.21 4.09
N CYS A 81 -6.85 -7.34 3.99
CA CYS A 81 -7.08 -8.24 5.13
C CYS A 81 -5.78 -8.78 5.73
N MET A 82 -4.75 -9.03 4.91
CA MET A 82 -3.43 -9.43 5.43
C MET A 82 -2.80 -8.31 6.27
N ALA A 83 -2.87 -7.06 5.79
CA ALA A 83 -2.37 -5.91 6.53
C ALA A 83 -3.14 -5.74 7.84
N GLN A 84 -4.47 -5.86 7.81
CA GLN A 84 -5.34 -5.80 8.99
C GLN A 84 -4.97 -6.86 10.03
N ASN A 85 -4.71 -8.11 9.59
CA ASN A 85 -4.45 -9.23 10.48
C ASN A 85 -3.02 -9.26 11.03
N ARG A 86 -2.03 -9.00 10.17
CA ARG A 86 -0.61 -9.10 10.55
C ARG A 86 -0.04 -7.80 11.09
N GLY A 87 -0.54 -6.65 10.65
CA GLY A 87 -0.14 -5.34 11.15
C GLY A 87 1.37 -5.13 11.12
N ALA A 88 1.90 -4.60 12.23
CA ALA A 88 3.33 -4.33 12.40
C ALA A 88 4.22 -5.58 12.32
N ALA A 89 3.71 -6.79 12.56
CA ALA A 89 4.50 -8.02 12.44
C ALA A 89 4.94 -8.31 10.99
N LEU A 90 4.38 -7.62 9.99
CA LEU A 90 4.91 -7.67 8.62
C LEU A 90 6.31 -7.06 8.51
N LEU A 91 6.67 -6.13 9.39
CA LEU A 91 7.96 -5.45 9.37
C LEU A 91 9.12 -6.39 9.72
N ASP A 92 8.85 -7.47 10.45
CA ASP A 92 9.84 -8.51 10.76
C ASP A 92 10.37 -9.20 9.48
N GLN A 93 9.53 -9.28 8.44
CA GLN A 93 9.87 -9.89 7.15
C GLN A 93 10.14 -8.86 6.06
N LEU A 94 9.53 -7.68 6.17
CA LEU A 94 9.52 -6.63 5.15
C LEU A 94 9.86 -5.27 5.80
N PRO A 95 11.08 -5.08 6.31
CA PRO A 95 11.46 -3.87 7.06
C PRO A 95 11.46 -2.60 6.21
N ASP A 96 11.52 -2.73 4.88
CA ASP A 96 11.56 -1.60 3.94
C ASP A 96 10.17 -1.18 3.44
N VAL A 97 9.06 -1.69 4.00
CA VAL A 97 7.70 -1.25 3.62
C VAL A 97 7.43 0.13 4.22
N ASP A 98 6.86 1.04 3.43
CA ASP A 98 6.56 2.42 3.86
C ASP A 98 5.15 2.56 4.46
N LEU A 99 4.23 1.66 4.07
CA LEU A 99 2.81 1.78 4.39
C LEU A 99 2.17 0.39 4.62
N ILE A 100 1.46 0.22 5.73
CA ILE A 100 0.64 -0.96 6.05
C ILE A 100 -0.74 -0.46 6.47
N VAL A 101 -1.77 -0.75 5.67
CA VAL A 101 -3.12 -0.19 5.88
C VAL A 101 -4.17 -1.29 5.89
N GLY A 102 -4.91 -1.37 6.98
CA GLY A 102 -6.02 -2.29 7.19
C GLY A 102 -7.25 -1.95 6.34
N THR A 103 -8.22 -2.86 6.33
CA THR A 103 -9.42 -2.75 5.47
C THR A 103 -10.33 -1.58 5.85
N GLN A 104 -10.26 -1.09 7.08
CA GLN A 104 -11.08 0.03 7.57
C GLN A 104 -10.46 1.40 7.28
N LYS A 105 -9.29 1.43 6.62
CA LYS A 105 -8.46 2.63 6.47
C LYS A 105 -8.12 2.96 5.03
N PHE A 106 -8.76 2.31 4.06
CA PHE A 106 -8.52 2.56 2.63
C PHE A 106 -8.75 4.02 2.22
N HIS A 107 -9.71 4.70 2.83
CA HIS A 107 -10.00 6.11 2.57
C HIS A 107 -8.87 7.07 2.99
N GLN A 108 -7.99 6.65 3.90
CA GLN A 108 -6.82 7.42 4.34
C GLN A 108 -5.59 7.20 3.43
N VAL A 109 -5.62 6.20 2.53
CA VAL A 109 -4.47 5.89 1.64
C VAL A 109 -3.98 7.10 0.85
N PRO A 110 -4.84 7.93 0.22
CA PRO A 110 -4.39 9.14 -0.46
C PRO A 110 -3.64 10.11 0.45
N ASP A 111 -4.11 10.30 1.69
CA ASP A 111 -3.49 11.22 2.65
C ASP A 111 -2.13 10.70 3.12
N TYR A 112 -1.98 9.40 3.37
CA TYR A 112 -0.68 8.83 3.68
C TYR A 112 0.32 8.99 2.54
N LEU A 113 -0.12 8.78 1.29
CA LEU A 113 0.76 8.96 0.14
C LEU A 113 1.15 10.43 -0.07
N ASP A 114 0.26 11.37 0.21
CA ASP A 114 0.59 12.81 0.16
C ASP A 114 1.59 13.18 1.24
N ASN A 115 1.43 12.66 2.46
CA ASN A 115 2.38 12.89 3.56
C ASN A 115 3.76 12.34 3.21
N LEU A 116 3.84 11.12 2.67
CA LEU A 116 5.10 10.54 2.19
C LEU A 116 5.72 11.36 1.05
N ARG A 117 4.90 11.87 0.13
CA ARG A 117 5.38 12.75 -0.95
C ARG A 117 5.92 14.07 -0.39
N ALA A 118 5.17 14.72 0.50
CA ALA A 118 5.54 16.01 1.08
C ALA A 118 6.82 15.93 1.92
N ALA A 119 6.98 14.86 2.73
CA ALA A 119 8.21 14.62 3.50
C ALA A 119 9.43 14.51 2.57
N ARG A 120 9.28 13.80 1.44
CA ARG A 120 10.34 13.65 0.45
C ARG A 120 10.66 14.95 -0.29
N ASP A 121 9.63 15.68 -0.72
CA ASP A 121 9.82 16.99 -1.37
C ASP A 121 10.52 18.00 -0.45
N ALA A 122 10.32 17.87 0.87
CA ALA A 122 11.00 18.67 1.89
C ALA A 122 12.41 18.16 2.26
N GLY A 123 12.87 17.04 1.68
CA GLY A 123 14.16 16.42 2.02
C GLY A 123 14.21 15.83 3.44
N VAL A 124 13.05 15.59 4.05
CA VAL A 124 12.96 15.02 5.39
C VAL A 124 13.00 13.49 5.28
N PRO A 125 13.86 12.80 6.05
CA PRO A 125 13.85 11.35 6.10
C PRO A 125 12.47 10.84 6.52
N ILE A 126 11.91 9.89 5.77
CA ILE A 126 10.74 9.12 6.23
C ILE A 126 11.24 8.23 7.37
N ALA A 127 10.99 8.66 8.61
CA ALA A 127 11.59 8.05 9.79
C ALA A 127 10.95 6.72 10.20
N GLU A 128 9.66 6.52 9.89
CA GLU A 128 8.89 5.36 10.35
C GLU A 128 7.89 4.89 9.29
N THR A 129 7.71 3.58 9.20
CA THR A 129 6.63 2.96 8.43
C THR A 129 5.28 3.37 9.01
N ILE A 130 4.38 3.81 8.15
CA ILE A 130 3.00 4.10 8.54
C ILE A 130 2.26 2.76 8.69
N VAL A 131 1.76 2.48 9.88
CA VAL A 131 0.91 1.31 10.16
C VAL A 131 -0.43 1.79 10.70
N ASP A 132 -1.49 1.73 9.88
CA ASP A 132 -2.86 2.01 10.33
C ASP A 132 -3.77 0.81 10.11
N ILE A 133 -4.02 0.11 11.21
CA ILE A 133 -4.89 -1.07 11.29
C ILE A 133 -5.98 -0.87 12.35
N ALA A 134 -6.16 0.35 12.85
CA ALA A 134 -7.14 0.60 13.89
C ALA A 134 -8.56 0.38 13.35
N GLU A 135 -9.43 -0.19 14.18
CA GLU A 135 -10.84 -0.31 13.83
C GLU A 135 -11.50 1.08 13.78
N GLU A 136 -12.33 1.30 12.77
CA GLU A 136 -13.04 2.55 12.56
C GLU A 136 -14.48 2.24 12.13
N ALA A 137 -15.39 2.31 13.10
CA ALA A 137 -16.80 2.08 12.87
C ALA A 137 -17.35 3.07 11.83
N GLY A 138 -18.00 2.56 10.78
CA GLY A 138 -18.58 3.38 9.74
C GLY A 138 -17.66 3.68 8.56
N SER A 139 -16.41 3.22 8.58
CA SER A 139 -15.45 3.35 7.47
C SER A 139 -15.96 2.76 6.15
N GLN A 140 -16.89 1.82 6.17
CA GLN A 140 -17.53 1.30 4.96
C GLN A 140 -18.34 2.35 4.17
N ASN A 141 -18.66 3.50 4.78
CA ASN A 141 -19.41 4.59 4.14
C ASN A 141 -18.51 5.64 3.48
N THR A 142 -17.18 5.51 3.62
CA THR A 142 -16.21 6.47 3.09
C THR A 142 -15.59 6.04 1.76
N ILE A 143 -16.01 4.88 1.24
CA ILE A 143 -15.45 4.18 0.07
C ILE A 143 -16.50 4.11 -1.05
#